data_AF-A0A821HAE7-F1
#
_entry.id   AF-A0A821HAE7-F1
#
_cell.length_a   1.000
_cell.length_b   1.000
_cell.length_c   1.000
_cell.angle_alpha   90.00
_cell.angle_beta   90.00
_cell.angle_gamma   90.00
#
_symmetry.space_group_name_H-M   'P 1'
#
loop_
_entity.id
_entity.type
_entity.pdbx_description
1 polymer ?
#
loop_
_entity_poly.entity_id
_entity_poly.type
_entity_poly.pdbx_seq_one_letter_code
_entity_poly.pdbx_strand_id
1 'polypeptide(L)'
;MERMHVITNKFPDGIFMNVRIVYVSDSMHSIEYDFFVRISQAFPLLKDLTVLSTVNQQKSTNELDGYEQTFSIIEYSHLMTLDLISSHIDYAKQFLLKTSLPRLSTLGIDYEHLINVTEDFTSSTARANCANLKNIIFRNKPIIPGRKFFTYFPLVLNIHRVENC
;
A
#
# COMPACT_ATOMS: atom_id res chain seq x y z
N MET A 1 -4.99 3.10 23.88
CA MET A 1 -6.05 2.36 23.17
C MET A 1 -5.97 2.79 21.70
N GLU A 2 -5.42 1.94 20.84
CA GLU A 2 -5.39 2.22 19.39
C GLU A 2 -6.81 2.01 18.86
N ARG A 3 -7.40 3.01 18.22
CA ARG A 3 -8.77 2.95 17.68
C ARG A 3 -8.71 2.54 16.21
N MET A 4 -9.44 1.48 15.89
CA MET A 4 -9.67 1.00 14.53
C MET A 4 -10.86 1.75 13.93
N HIS A 5 -10.69 2.31 12.74
CA HIS A 5 -11.76 2.97 11.99
C HIS A 5 -11.91 2.35 10.61
N VAL A 6 -13.11 1.86 10.31
CA VAL A 6 -13.50 1.51 8.95
C VAL A 6 -14.01 2.78 8.29
N ILE A 7 -13.36 3.19 7.20
CA ILE A 7 -13.70 4.40 6.46
C ILE A 7 -14.06 4.05 5.01
N THR A 8 -15.04 4.75 4.48
CA THR A 8 -15.42 4.74 3.06
C THR A 8 -14.98 6.06 2.41
N ASN A 9 -15.29 6.24 1.13
CA ASN A 9 -15.08 7.49 0.39
C ASN A 9 -15.78 8.75 1.01
N LYS A 10 -16.56 8.59 2.10
CA LYS A 10 -17.35 9.63 2.76
C LYS A 10 -16.93 9.96 4.21
N PHE A 11 -15.71 9.63 4.64
CA PHE A 11 -15.29 10.00 6.00
C PHE A 11 -15.20 11.53 6.17
N PRO A 12 -15.56 12.08 7.35
CA PRO A 12 -15.66 13.52 7.55
C PRO A 12 -14.28 14.19 7.55
N ASP A 13 -14.22 15.42 7.06
CA ASP A 13 -13.01 16.24 7.11
C ASP A 13 -12.61 16.50 8.57
N GLY A 14 -11.32 16.33 8.88
CA GLY A 14 -10.79 16.52 10.22
C GLY A 14 -9.43 15.85 10.41
N ILE A 15 -8.74 16.20 11.51
CA ILE A 15 -7.47 15.58 11.90
C ILE A 15 -7.69 14.68 13.11
N PHE A 16 -7.42 13.39 12.92
CA PHE A 16 -7.64 12.33 13.91
C PHE A 16 -6.30 11.92 14.55
N MET A 17 -5.77 12.78 15.43
CA MET A 17 -4.45 12.61 16.06
C MET A 17 -4.25 11.32 16.85
N ASN A 18 -5.31 10.59 17.20
CA ASN A 18 -5.25 9.36 18.01
C ASN A 18 -5.55 8.07 17.23
N VAL A 19 -5.92 8.19 15.95
CA VAL A 19 -6.16 7.02 15.10
C VAL A 19 -4.81 6.51 14.58
N ARG A 20 -4.62 5.19 14.66
CA ARG A 20 -3.38 4.50 14.25
C ARG A 20 -3.64 3.41 13.22
N ILE A 21 -4.89 2.96 13.13
CA ILE A 21 -5.30 1.81 12.33
C ILE A 21 -6.52 2.22 11.51
N VAL A 22 -6.40 2.10 10.19
CA VAL A 22 -7.45 2.48 9.24
C VAL A 22 -7.71 1.33 8.28
N TYR A 23 -8.99 1.01 8.12
CA TYR A 23 -9.47 0.07 7.12
C TYR A 23 -10.27 0.83 6.08
N VAL A 24 -9.83 0.76 4.84
CA VAL A 24 -10.50 1.36 3.70
C VAL A 24 -11.20 0.24 2.95
N SER A 25 -12.51 0.33 2.78
CA SER A 25 -13.24 -0.61 1.94
C SER A 25 -14.35 0.08 1.14
N ASP A 26 -14.36 -0.17 -0.16
CA ASP A 26 -15.45 0.20 -1.06
C ASP A 26 -15.55 -0.89 -2.13
N SER A 27 -16.68 -1.60 -2.15
CA SER A 27 -16.97 -2.69 -3.08
C SER A 27 -17.67 -2.22 -4.35
N MET A 28 -18.11 -0.96 -4.39
CA MET A 28 -18.95 -0.43 -5.47
C MET A 28 -18.28 0.70 -6.25
N HIS A 29 -17.38 1.44 -5.61
CA HIS A 29 -16.69 2.58 -6.21
C HIS A 29 -15.17 2.44 -6.13
N SER A 30 -14.50 3.00 -7.12
CA SER A 30 -13.07 3.15 -7.13
C SER A 30 -12.61 4.14 -6.05
N ILE A 31 -11.47 3.85 -5.44
CA ILE A 31 -10.88 4.69 -4.40
C ILE A 31 -9.72 5.44 -5.04
N GLU A 32 -9.93 6.72 -5.35
CA GLU A 32 -8.99 7.50 -6.15
C GLU A 32 -7.81 8.05 -5.33
N TYR A 33 -6.76 8.48 -6.04
CA TYR A 33 -5.54 9.04 -5.44
C TYR A 33 -5.81 10.13 -4.37
N ASP A 34 -6.69 11.09 -4.69
CA ASP A 34 -7.05 12.20 -3.78
C ASP A 34 -7.66 11.72 -2.46
N PHE A 35 -8.28 10.54 -2.45
CA PHE A 35 -8.75 9.93 -1.21
C PHE A 35 -7.59 9.56 -0.29
N PHE A 36 -6.52 9.00 -0.84
CA PHE A 36 -5.32 8.64 -0.08
C PHE A 36 -4.53 9.88 0.34
N VAL A 37 -4.57 10.98 -0.43
CA VAL A 37 -4.05 12.29 0.03
C VAL A 37 -4.80 12.73 1.28
N ARG A 38 -6.13 12.63 1.30
CA ARG A 38 -6.94 12.97 2.48
C ARG A 38 -6.65 12.06 3.67
N ILE A 39 -6.40 10.76 3.44
CA ILE A 39 -6.00 9.85 4.53
C ILE A 39 -4.69 10.30 5.17
N SER A 40 -3.65 10.61 4.38
CA SER A 40 -2.35 10.99 4.97
C SER A 40 -2.46 12.28 5.80
N GLN A 41 -3.31 13.22 5.38
CA GLN A 41 -3.57 14.47 6.09
C GLN A 41 -4.43 14.28 7.35
N ALA A 42 -5.50 13.47 7.24
CA ALA A 42 -6.44 13.24 8.34
C ALA A 42 -5.85 12.34 9.44
N PHE A 43 -4.92 11.44 9.10
CA PHE A 43 -4.35 10.45 10.01
C PHE A 43 -2.81 10.57 10.07
N PRO A 44 -2.27 11.67 10.61
CA PRO A 44 -0.82 11.95 10.54
C PRO A 44 0.04 10.93 11.29
N LEU A 45 -0.55 10.14 12.20
CA LEU A 45 0.14 9.11 12.97
C LEU A 45 -0.28 7.68 12.59
N LEU A 46 -0.85 7.50 11.39
CA LEU A 46 -1.27 6.20 10.87
C LEU A 46 -0.11 5.21 10.86
N LYS A 47 -0.32 4.04 11.46
CA LYS A 47 0.65 2.94 11.51
C LYS A 47 0.23 1.77 10.63
N ASP A 48 -1.07 1.46 10.61
CA ASP A 48 -1.60 0.31 9.91
C ASP A 48 -2.72 0.74 8.96
N LEU A 49 -2.54 0.42 7.68
CA LEU A 49 -3.53 0.71 6.64
C LEU A 49 -3.86 -0.58 5.90
N THR A 50 -5.15 -0.93 5.89
CA THR A 50 -5.66 -2.03 5.08
C THR A 50 -6.58 -1.47 4.00
N VAL A 51 -6.36 -1.85 2.75
CA VAL A 51 -7.21 -1.47 1.61
C VAL A 51 -7.90 -2.70 1.05
N LEU A 52 -9.23 -2.68 1.06
CA LEU A 52 -10.11 -3.76 0.63
C LEU A 52 -11.02 -3.23 -0.48
N SER A 53 -10.48 -3.18 -1.70
CA SER A 53 -11.25 -2.79 -2.88
C SER A 53 -10.74 -3.53 -4.11
N THR A 54 -11.60 -4.34 -4.69
CA THR A 54 -11.33 -5.07 -5.94
C THR A 54 -11.62 -4.23 -7.19
N VAL A 55 -12.22 -3.06 -7.01
CA VAL A 55 -12.53 -2.12 -8.10
C VAL A 55 -11.23 -1.41 -8.49
N ASN A 56 -10.92 -1.42 -9.78
CA ASN A 56 -9.77 -0.72 -10.34
C ASN A 56 -9.91 0.80 -10.14
N GLN A 57 -8.78 1.52 -10.11
CA GLN A 57 -8.83 2.98 -10.04
C GLN A 57 -9.25 3.53 -11.41
N GLN A 58 -10.24 4.44 -11.44
CA GLN A 58 -10.71 5.01 -12.70
C GLN A 58 -9.74 6.08 -13.19
N LYS A 59 -9.23 6.91 -12.28
CA LYS A 59 -8.20 7.90 -12.59
C LYS A 59 -6.86 7.28 -12.30
N SER A 60 -6.44 6.34 -13.16
CA SER A 60 -5.06 5.90 -13.11
C SER A 60 -4.17 7.12 -13.39
N THR A 61 -3.18 7.38 -12.55
CA THR A 61 -2.27 8.54 -12.74
C THR A 61 -1.47 8.49 -14.06
N ASN A 62 -1.61 7.43 -14.86
CA ASN A 62 -1.01 7.32 -16.19
C ASN A 62 -1.79 8.12 -17.25
N GLU A 63 -3.04 8.55 -16.97
CA GLU A 63 -3.76 9.48 -17.87
C GLU A 63 -3.40 10.95 -17.62
N LEU A 64 -2.48 11.23 -16.70
CA LEU A 64 -1.92 12.57 -16.49
C LEU A 64 -0.66 12.84 -17.35
N ASP A 65 -0.39 12.02 -18.36
CA ASP A 65 0.76 12.09 -19.29
C ASP A 65 0.78 13.34 -20.22
N GLY A 66 0.02 14.39 -19.91
CA GLY A 66 0.03 15.67 -20.66
C GLY A 66 0.41 16.89 -19.84
N TYR A 67 0.30 16.82 -18.51
CA TYR A 67 0.65 17.93 -17.63
C TYR A 67 1.33 17.37 -16.40
N GLU A 68 2.58 17.79 -16.20
CA GLU A 68 3.33 17.66 -14.95
C GLU A 68 2.58 18.35 -13.80
N GLN A 69 1.45 17.79 -13.36
CA GLN A 69 0.95 18.08 -12.03
C GLN A 69 1.96 17.43 -11.09
N THR A 70 2.83 18.29 -10.59
CA THR A 70 3.69 18.13 -9.41
C THR A 70 2.81 17.84 -8.20
N PHE A 71 2.12 16.71 -8.20
CA PHE A 71 1.51 16.18 -6.99
C PHE A 71 2.66 15.87 -6.05
N SER A 72 2.70 16.60 -4.94
CA SER A 72 3.58 16.29 -3.81
C SER A 72 3.41 14.81 -3.48
N ILE A 73 4.50 14.05 -3.51
CA ILE A 73 4.52 12.63 -3.14
C ILE A 73 3.81 12.50 -1.80
N ILE A 74 2.77 11.64 -1.74
CA ILE A 74 2.08 11.38 -0.47
C ILE A 74 3.08 10.69 0.45
N GLU A 75 3.38 11.29 1.58
CA GLU A 75 4.21 10.67 2.60
C GLU A 75 3.36 10.07 3.71
N TYR A 76 3.61 8.80 4.02
CA TYR A 76 3.06 8.12 5.18
C TYR A 76 4.19 7.85 6.20
N SER A 77 4.65 8.91 6.87
CA SER A 77 5.87 8.90 7.69
C SER A 77 5.87 7.87 8.83
N HIS A 78 4.69 7.44 9.27
CA HIS A 78 4.49 6.53 10.40
C HIS A 78 3.96 5.15 10.00
N LEU A 79 3.64 4.92 8.73
CA LEU A 79 3.02 3.67 8.29
C LEU A 79 4.04 2.53 8.35
N MET A 80 3.71 1.53 9.16
CA MET A 80 4.52 0.34 9.42
C MET A 80 3.96 -0.89 8.73
N THR A 81 2.63 -0.97 8.62
CA THR A 81 1.90 -2.08 8.00
C THR A 81 1.01 -1.56 6.89
N LEU A 82 1.18 -2.11 5.70
CA LEU A 82 0.30 -1.87 4.57
C LEU A 82 -0.25 -3.22 4.09
N ASP A 83 -1.56 -3.40 4.13
CA ASP A 83 -2.23 -4.61 3.65
C ASP A 83 -3.09 -4.32 2.42
N LEU A 84 -2.68 -4.92 1.31
CA LEU A 84 -3.25 -4.81 -0.03
C LEU A 84 -3.67 -6.19 -0.57
N ILE A 85 -3.71 -7.24 0.26
CA ILE A 85 -4.02 -8.61 -0.17
C ILE A 85 -5.34 -8.66 -0.93
N SER A 86 -6.36 -7.95 -0.45
CA SER A 86 -7.69 -7.92 -1.05
C SER A 86 -7.97 -6.66 -1.85
N SER A 87 -6.93 -6.13 -2.51
CA SER A 87 -7.02 -4.94 -3.33
C SER A 87 -6.66 -5.20 -4.80
N HIS A 88 -7.20 -4.39 -5.70
CA HIS A 88 -6.77 -4.33 -7.09
C HIS A 88 -5.30 -3.89 -7.20
N ILE A 89 -4.60 -4.33 -8.26
CA ILE A 89 -3.17 -4.03 -8.46
C ILE A 89 -2.85 -2.53 -8.51
N ASP A 90 -3.78 -1.68 -8.93
CA ASP A 90 -3.56 -0.24 -9.02
C ASP A 90 -3.23 0.39 -7.67
N TYR A 91 -3.83 -0.12 -6.59
CA TYR A 91 -3.50 0.33 -5.23
C TYR A 91 -2.06 -0.02 -4.87
N ALA A 92 -1.59 -1.22 -5.23
CA ALA A 92 -0.19 -1.59 -5.04
C ALA A 92 0.77 -0.70 -5.85
N LYS A 93 0.43 -0.38 -7.11
CA LYS A 93 1.19 0.58 -7.93
C LYS A 93 1.22 1.95 -7.28
N GLN A 94 0.08 2.46 -6.82
CA GLN A 94 0.00 3.76 -6.18
C GLN A 94 0.91 3.82 -4.94
N PHE A 95 0.73 2.89 -3.99
CA PHE A 95 1.50 2.93 -2.76
C PHE A 95 3.00 2.70 -3.01
N LEU A 96 3.37 1.68 -3.77
CA LEU A 96 4.78 1.31 -3.89
C LEU A 96 5.56 2.18 -4.90
N LEU A 97 4.89 2.87 -5.84
CA LEU A 97 5.57 3.68 -6.87
C LEU A 97 5.30 5.19 -6.75
N LYS A 98 4.24 5.62 -6.06
CA LYS A 98 3.80 7.04 -6.06
C LYS A 98 3.72 7.64 -4.64
N THR A 99 4.09 6.90 -3.60
CA THR A 99 4.13 7.40 -2.22
C THR A 99 5.52 7.27 -1.61
N SER A 100 5.72 7.82 -0.42
CA SER A 100 6.91 7.64 0.41
C SER A 100 6.52 6.89 1.68
N LEU A 101 7.12 5.70 1.86
CA LEU A 101 6.80 4.77 2.94
C LEU A 101 8.04 4.48 3.81
N PRO A 102 8.66 5.49 4.44
CA PRO A 102 9.99 5.35 5.05
C PRO A 102 10.06 4.34 6.20
N ARG A 103 8.91 3.98 6.81
CA ARG A 103 8.83 3.06 7.94
C ARG A 103 8.11 1.74 7.63
N LEU A 104 7.81 1.47 6.36
CA LEU A 104 7.13 0.23 5.99
C LEU A 104 7.99 -0.98 6.36
N SER A 105 7.43 -1.84 7.19
CA SER A 105 8.09 -3.04 7.71
C SER A 105 7.31 -4.31 7.44
N THR A 106 5.99 -4.20 7.20
CA THR A 106 5.12 -5.33 6.87
C THR A 106 4.25 -4.97 5.66
N LEU A 107 4.27 -5.83 4.64
CA LEU A 107 3.47 -5.67 3.43
C LEU A 107 2.61 -6.92 3.20
N GLY A 108 1.29 -6.75 3.22
CA GLY A 108 0.34 -7.71 2.68
C GLY A 108 0.09 -7.42 1.21
N ILE A 109 0.33 -8.37 0.32
CA ILE A 109 0.12 -8.21 -1.12
C ILE A 109 -0.01 -9.57 -1.82
N ASP A 110 -0.67 -9.62 -2.97
CA ASP A 110 -0.61 -10.79 -3.85
C ASP A 110 0.78 -10.89 -4.54
N TYR A 111 1.33 -12.11 -4.65
CA TYR A 111 2.68 -12.31 -5.19
C TYR A 111 2.82 -11.83 -6.64
N GLU A 112 1.79 -12.06 -7.46
CA GLU A 112 1.75 -11.60 -8.86
C GLU A 112 1.73 -10.06 -8.95
N HIS A 113 0.98 -9.40 -8.06
CA HIS A 113 0.99 -7.94 -7.98
C HIS A 113 2.37 -7.43 -7.55
N LEU A 114 3.03 -8.09 -6.59
CA LEU A 114 4.37 -7.71 -6.17
C LEU A 114 5.39 -7.82 -7.31
N ILE A 115 5.37 -8.92 -8.08
CA ILE A 115 6.24 -9.08 -9.27
C ILE A 115 5.97 -7.96 -10.28
N ASN A 116 4.71 -7.66 -10.57
CA ASN A 116 4.35 -6.65 -11.55
C ASN A 116 4.81 -5.25 -11.13
N VAL A 117 4.52 -4.85 -9.88
CA VAL A 117 4.86 -3.51 -9.36
C VAL A 117 6.36 -3.33 -9.17
N THR A 118 7.08 -4.40 -8.84
CA THR A 118 8.55 -4.35 -8.73
C THR A 118 9.26 -4.54 -10.07
N GLU A 119 8.52 -4.74 -11.17
CA GLU A 119 9.07 -5.05 -12.50
C GLU A 119 10.06 -6.24 -12.45
N ASP A 120 9.60 -7.38 -11.93
CA ASP A 120 10.44 -8.56 -11.64
C ASP A 120 11.66 -8.20 -10.77
N PHE A 121 11.42 -7.45 -9.70
CA PHE A 121 12.43 -7.03 -8.73
C PHE A 121 13.56 -6.15 -9.34
N THR A 122 13.22 -5.24 -10.25
CA THR A 122 14.16 -4.29 -10.85
C THR A 122 13.84 -2.82 -10.57
N SER A 123 12.58 -2.47 -10.28
CA SER A 123 12.14 -1.09 -9.99
C SER A 123 12.88 -0.50 -8.79
N SER A 124 13.55 0.65 -8.96
CA SER A 124 14.26 1.34 -7.86
C SER A 124 13.30 2.06 -6.91
N THR A 125 12.20 2.61 -7.43
CA THR A 125 11.18 3.31 -6.64
C THR A 125 10.48 2.38 -5.67
N ALA A 126 10.00 1.22 -6.14
CA ALA A 126 9.41 0.21 -5.26
C ALA A 126 10.43 -0.29 -4.24
N ARG A 127 11.70 -0.44 -4.62
CA ARG A 127 12.78 -0.86 -3.72
C ARG A 127 12.97 0.15 -2.59
N ALA A 128 12.95 1.45 -2.88
CA ALA A 128 13.10 2.50 -1.88
C ALA A 128 11.96 2.47 -0.85
N ASN A 129 10.70 2.33 -1.30
CA ASN A 129 9.54 2.22 -0.41
C ASN A 129 9.53 0.93 0.42
N CYS A 130 10.16 -0.13 -0.07
CA CYS A 130 10.29 -1.40 0.63
C CYS A 130 11.65 -1.59 1.33
N ALA A 131 12.49 -0.55 1.44
CA ALA A 131 13.85 -0.69 1.93
C ALA A 131 13.93 -1.21 3.39
N ASN A 132 12.89 -0.95 4.19
CA ASN A 132 12.79 -1.37 5.58
C ASN A 132 11.88 -2.60 5.79
N LEU A 133 11.46 -3.25 4.69
CA LEU A 133 10.51 -4.36 4.73
C LEU A 133 11.12 -5.60 5.38
N LYS A 134 10.45 -6.11 6.42
CA LYS A 134 10.88 -7.27 7.22
C LYS A 134 9.94 -8.46 7.10
N ASN A 135 8.66 -8.19 6.88
CA ASN A 135 7.63 -9.22 6.77
C ASN A 135 6.86 -9.00 5.47
N ILE A 136 6.67 -10.09 4.70
CA ILE A 136 5.72 -10.08 3.58
C ILE A 136 4.66 -11.13 3.85
N ILE A 137 3.41 -10.75 3.63
CA ILE A 137 2.24 -11.60 3.79
C ILE A 137 1.64 -11.81 2.41
N PHE A 138 1.62 -13.06 1.94
CA PHE A 138 0.97 -13.43 0.69
C PHE A 138 -0.37 -14.13 0.95
N ARG A 139 -1.35 -13.86 0.09
CA ARG A 139 -2.62 -14.61 0.06
C ARG A 139 -2.40 -16.06 -0.35
N ASN A 140 -1.79 -16.24 -1.51
CA ASN A 140 -1.56 -17.54 -2.11
C ASN A 140 -0.11 -17.99 -1.86
N LYS A 141 0.09 -19.30 -1.88
CA LYS A 141 1.40 -19.91 -1.64
C LYS A 141 2.40 -19.35 -2.66
N PRO A 142 3.45 -18.61 -2.25
CA PRO A 142 4.46 -18.21 -3.19
C PRO A 142 5.13 -19.48 -3.74
N ILE A 143 5.31 -19.52 -5.06
CA ILE A 143 6.39 -20.32 -5.63
C ILE A 143 7.66 -19.81 -4.95
N ILE A 144 8.42 -20.71 -4.32
CA ILE A 144 9.63 -20.39 -3.52
C ILE A 144 10.36 -19.19 -4.13
N PRO A 145 10.44 -18.03 -3.43
CA PRO A 145 10.98 -16.84 -4.04
C PRO A 145 12.41 -17.08 -4.51
N GLY A 146 12.70 -16.75 -5.77
CA GLY A 146 14.01 -16.93 -6.36
C GLY A 146 15.06 -15.99 -5.77
N ARG A 147 16.34 -16.19 -6.10
CA ARG A 147 17.47 -15.38 -5.60
C ARG A 147 17.26 -13.86 -5.77
N LYS A 148 16.62 -13.43 -6.87
CA LYS A 148 16.29 -12.02 -7.13
C LYS A 148 15.47 -11.39 -5.99
N PHE A 149 14.50 -12.13 -5.45
CA PHE A 149 13.64 -11.66 -4.36
C PHE A 149 14.45 -11.30 -3.11
N PHE A 150 15.34 -12.19 -2.66
CA PHE A 150 16.14 -11.95 -1.46
C PHE A 150 17.21 -10.88 -1.66
N THR A 151 17.75 -10.73 -2.88
CA THR A 151 18.62 -9.59 -3.21
C THR A 151 17.85 -8.26 -3.17
N TYR A 152 16.58 -8.28 -3.58
CA TYR A 152 15.73 -7.10 -3.63
C TYR A 152 15.18 -6.68 -2.25
N PHE A 153 14.86 -7.66 -1.40
CA PHE A 153 14.37 -7.46 -0.03
C PHE A 153 15.31 -8.08 1.00
N PRO A 154 16.52 -7.51 1.20
CA PRO A 154 17.56 -8.12 2.02
C PRO A 154 17.21 -8.21 3.52
N LEU A 155 16.23 -7.42 3.98
CA LEU A 155 15.79 -7.39 5.37
C LEU A 155 14.57 -8.27 5.65
N VAL A 156 13.99 -8.92 4.63
CA VAL A 156 12.82 -9.78 4.83
C VAL A 156 13.24 -11.03 5.60
N LEU A 157 12.73 -11.15 6.82
CA LEU A 157 12.97 -12.25 7.73
C LEU A 157 11.86 -13.29 7.68
N ASN A 158 10.61 -12.81 7.49
CA ASN A 158 9.44 -13.67 7.54
C ASN A 158 8.59 -13.51 6.28
N ILE A 159 8.19 -14.65 5.72
CA ILE A 159 7.21 -14.72 4.66
C ILE A 159 6.04 -15.53 5.21
N HIS A 160 4.93 -14.84 5.46
CA HIS A 160 3.74 -15.43 6.03
C HIS A 160 2.70 -15.72 4.94
N ARG A 161 1.85 -16.69 5.23
CA ARG A 161 0.68 -17.02 4.45
C ARG A 161 -0.56 -16.71 5.28
N VAL A 162 -1.57 -16.12 4.65
CA VAL A 162 -2.92 -16.14 5.19
C VAL A 162 -3.61 -17.38 4.64
N GLU A 163 -3.96 -18.33 5.50
CA GLU A 163 -4.88 -19.40 5.12
C GLU A 163 -6.30 -18.81 5.17
N ASN A 164 -6.99 -18.78 4.04
CA ASN A 164 -8.35 -18.25 3.99
C ASN A 164 -9.26 -19.04 4.95
N CYS A 165 -9.98 -18.32 5.81
CA CYS A 165 -11.25 -18.76 6.39
C CYS A 165 -12.36 -18.62 5.34
#